data_AF-A0AAN7R412-F1
#
_entry.id   AF-A0AAN7R412-F1
#
_cell.length_a   1.000
_cell.length_b   1.000
_cell.length_c   1.000
_cell.angle_alpha   90.00
_cell.angle_beta   90.00
_cell.angle_gamma   90.00
#
_symmetry.space_group_name_H-M   'P 1'
#
loop_
_entity.id
_entity.type
_entity.pdbx_description
1 polymer ?
#
loop_
_entity_poly.entity_id
_entity_poly.type
_entity_poly.pdbx_seq_one_letter_code
_entity_poly.pdbx_strand_id
1 'polypeptide(L)'
;MTDSKIAHRAQKIESERERTERRGIYRDKRLERERDVLHGEWNSLNRISLSNGTLPAAGSSSGSGPGVSLDSSINLDQGDPALFEEYWRKAGERFNVAIGGGELMSYFSNLNSMCWFLLPELDVSVRRLHRLIGNAATEGRHVVVGTGSTQLLQAVLYALSSGDSPDQEPLSVVCAAPYYSCYPEVTGILRSGLYKWEGDARSFDKDGPYIELVTSPNNPDGSIRGPVVNRGDGKVVYDLAYYWPQYTAITHQADHDIMLFTFSKSTGHAGSRIGWAILKDREVARKMIKFMEVTSIGVSKEAQFRASKILGAICDGYESLSPEVLPESFFEYSKRLMIKRWGKLEEAVKLGGGIFSLPKFSREYCLFSTEFTETRPAFAWLKCKEELKDAEGLLRAHKVLARGGSKFGVDPTFVRVSMLSREDVFDAFLERLSAIKGGITSNGSHA
;
A
#
# COMPACT_ATOMS: atom_id res chain seq x y z
N MET A 1 60.06 38.17 2.70
CA MET A 1 59.05 38.64 3.69
C MET A 1 57.65 38.05 3.40
N THR A 2 57.57 36.85 2.81
CA THR A 2 56.35 36.26 2.25
C THR A 2 56.01 34.87 2.82
N ASP A 3 56.96 34.11 3.34
CA ASP A 3 56.69 32.78 3.91
C ASP A 3 56.12 32.80 5.34
N SER A 4 56.49 33.79 6.15
CA SER A 4 56.01 33.91 7.54
C SER A 4 54.50 34.26 7.62
N LYS A 5 53.96 34.97 6.62
CA LYS A 5 52.53 35.34 6.58
C LYS A 5 51.63 34.17 6.15
N ILE A 6 52.16 33.22 5.39
CA ILE A 6 51.42 32.03 4.94
C ILE A 6 51.33 31.01 6.09
N ALA A 7 52.43 30.79 6.81
CA ALA A 7 52.46 29.91 7.98
C ALA A 7 51.50 30.37 9.10
N HIS A 8 51.46 31.69 9.38
CA HIS A 8 50.56 32.24 10.39
C HIS A 8 49.07 32.13 9.98
N ARG A 9 48.77 32.18 8.68
CA ARG A 9 47.40 32.04 8.17
C ARG A 9 46.92 30.58 8.20
N ALA A 10 47.83 29.62 7.96
CA ALA A 10 47.54 28.19 8.07
C ALA A 10 47.27 27.76 9.52
N GLN A 11 48.07 28.22 10.49
CA GLN A 11 47.83 27.94 11.92
C GLN A 11 46.50 28.50 12.43
N LYS A 12 46.07 29.65 11.92
CA LYS A 12 44.78 30.25 12.30
C LYS A 12 43.60 29.41 11.80
N ILE A 13 43.67 28.91 10.56
CA ILE A 13 42.65 28.05 9.95
C ILE A 13 42.57 26.71 10.70
N GLU A 14 43.69 26.10 11.06
CA GLU A 14 43.71 24.85 11.83
C GLU A 14 43.09 25.05 13.23
N SER A 15 43.39 26.16 13.89
CA SER A 15 42.82 26.49 15.21
C SER A 15 41.31 26.74 15.17
N GLU A 16 40.78 27.28 14.07
CA GLU A 16 39.35 27.49 13.85
C GLU A 16 38.65 26.17 13.50
N ARG A 17 39.33 25.26 12.79
CA ARG A 17 38.85 23.92 12.48
C ARG A 17 38.71 23.06 13.74
N GLU A 18 39.73 23.05 14.61
CA GLU A 18 39.68 22.37 15.92
C GLU A 18 38.62 22.96 16.85
N ARG A 19 38.38 24.28 16.80
CA ARG A 19 37.30 24.94 17.58
C ARG A 19 35.91 24.54 17.08
N THR A 20 35.77 24.26 15.79
CA THR A 20 34.51 23.86 15.15
C THR A 20 34.23 22.38 15.39
N GLU A 21 35.26 21.51 15.36
CA GLU A 21 35.14 20.11 15.78
C GLU A 21 34.79 19.97 17.27
N ARG A 22 35.38 20.79 18.15
CA ARG A 22 35.01 20.78 19.58
C ARG A 22 33.59 21.29 19.86
N ARG A 23 33.00 22.10 18.97
CA ARG A 23 31.60 22.55 19.07
C ARG A 23 30.60 21.55 18.49
N GLY A 24 31.03 20.63 17.61
CA GLY A 24 30.21 19.56 17.04
C GLY A 24 30.01 18.34 17.96
N ILE A 25 30.68 18.29 19.11
CA ILE A 25 30.58 17.19 20.08
C ILE A 25 29.81 17.67 21.32
N TYR A 26 28.55 18.04 21.14
CA TYR A 26 27.56 17.85 22.19
C TYR A 26 26.66 16.69 21.74
N ARG A 27 27.11 15.47 22.08
CA ARG A 27 26.31 14.25 21.92
C ARG A 27 25.07 14.38 22.81
N ASP A 28 23.92 14.54 22.18
CA ASP A 28 22.63 14.47 22.88
C ASP A 28 22.40 13.03 23.35
N LYS A 29 22.56 12.80 24.65
CA LYS A 29 22.36 11.50 25.30
C LYS A 29 20.94 10.95 25.13
N ARG A 30 19.99 11.76 24.63
CA ARG A 30 18.64 11.31 24.25
C ARG A 30 18.64 10.52 22.94
N LEU A 31 19.40 10.97 21.93
CA LEU A 31 19.48 10.31 20.62
C LEU A 31 20.27 9.00 20.68
N GLU A 32 21.28 8.89 21.55
CA GLU A 32 21.97 7.61 21.77
C GLU A 32 21.06 6.57 22.45
N ARG A 33 20.19 6.98 23.39
CA ARG A 33 19.19 6.07 23.99
C ARG A 33 18.12 5.64 22.99
N GLU A 34 17.64 6.54 22.13
CA GLU A 34 16.68 6.19 21.08
C GLU A 34 17.31 5.28 20.01
N ARG A 35 18.58 5.49 19.65
CA ARG A 35 19.32 4.58 18.74
C ARG A 35 19.55 3.21 19.36
N ASP A 36 19.89 3.13 20.64
CA ASP A 36 20.17 1.85 21.31
C ASP A 36 18.86 1.07 21.58
N VAL A 37 17.72 1.73 21.76
CA VAL A 37 16.37 1.12 21.77
C VAL A 37 16.01 0.59 20.38
N LEU A 38 16.20 1.39 19.32
CA LEU A 38 15.94 0.97 17.94
C LEU A 38 16.88 -0.17 17.48
N HIS A 39 18.15 -0.18 17.91
CA HIS A 39 19.06 -1.30 17.69
C HIS A 39 18.69 -2.54 18.53
N GLY A 40 18.15 -2.36 19.74
CA GLY A 40 17.60 -3.45 20.55
C GLY A 40 16.38 -4.12 19.90
N GLU A 41 15.46 -3.32 19.36
CA GLU A 41 14.27 -3.79 18.64
C GLU A 41 14.62 -4.40 17.27
N TRP A 42 15.58 -3.85 16.55
CA TRP A 42 16.05 -4.40 15.28
C TRP A 42 16.77 -5.75 15.46
N ASN A 43 17.56 -5.91 16.52
CA ASN A 43 18.22 -7.18 16.86
C ASN A 43 17.28 -8.22 17.49
N SER A 44 16.13 -7.80 18.02
CA SER A 44 15.05 -8.69 18.46
C SER A 44 14.31 -9.33 17.28
N LEU A 45 14.33 -8.69 16.10
CA LEU A 45 13.59 -9.13 14.91
C LEU A 45 14.43 -10.02 13.96
N ASN A 46 15.76 -10.04 14.07
CA ASN A 46 16.64 -10.66 13.08
C ASN A 46 17.58 -11.77 13.59
N ARG A 47 17.24 -12.45 14.70
CA ARG A 47 17.97 -13.65 15.12
C ARG A 47 17.49 -14.91 14.36
N ILE A 48 17.82 -14.98 13.06
CA ILE A 48 17.96 -16.24 12.34
C ILE A 48 19.42 -16.35 11.90
N SER A 49 20.08 -17.38 12.42
CA SER A 49 21.50 -17.67 12.30
C SER A 49 21.95 -17.82 10.84
N LEU A 50 22.95 -17.03 10.43
CA LEU A 50 23.75 -17.29 9.24
C LEU A 50 24.77 -18.38 9.57
N SER A 51 24.55 -19.59 9.07
CA SER A 51 25.59 -20.63 8.99
C SER A 51 25.78 -21.02 7.52
N ASN A 52 27.03 -20.99 7.07
CA ASN A 52 27.48 -21.43 5.75
C ASN A 52 26.92 -22.80 5.38
N GLY A 53 26.25 -22.86 4.23
CA GLY A 53 25.76 -24.09 3.61
C GLY A 53 24.80 -23.73 2.48
N THR A 54 25.13 -24.20 1.28
CA THR A 54 24.30 -24.34 0.08
C THR A 54 22.92 -23.67 0.09
N LEU A 55 22.68 -22.72 -0.82
CA LEU A 55 21.36 -22.13 -1.07
C LEU A 55 20.30 -23.24 -1.11
N PRO A 56 19.31 -23.27 -0.20
CA PRO A 56 18.19 -24.16 -0.37
C PRO A 56 17.42 -23.63 -1.57
N ALA A 57 17.26 -24.49 -2.59
CA ALA A 57 16.24 -24.27 -3.61
C ALA A 57 14.94 -23.93 -2.89
N ALA A 58 14.31 -22.82 -3.27
CA ALA A 58 12.98 -22.47 -2.78
C ALA A 58 12.08 -23.68 -3.05
N GLY A 59 11.78 -24.45 -2.01
CA GLY A 59 11.10 -25.72 -2.13
C GLY A 59 9.76 -25.52 -2.81
N SER A 60 9.60 -26.13 -3.98
CA SER A 60 8.32 -26.40 -4.59
C SER A 60 7.51 -27.29 -3.64
N SER A 61 6.63 -26.72 -2.83
CA SER A 61 5.64 -27.50 -2.09
C SER A 61 4.48 -27.88 -3.02
N SER A 62 4.67 -28.94 -3.80
CA SER A 62 3.57 -29.77 -4.26
C SER A 62 3.09 -30.61 -3.06
N GLY A 63 1.97 -30.21 -2.45
CA GLY A 63 1.39 -30.89 -1.29
C GLY A 63 1.13 -29.91 -0.15
N SER A 64 -0.03 -30.07 0.52
CA SER A 64 -0.40 -29.38 1.76
C SER A 64 0.80 -29.28 2.69
N GLY A 65 1.32 -28.07 2.89
CA GLY A 65 2.35 -27.81 3.89
C GLY A 65 1.86 -28.21 5.29
N PRO A 66 2.77 -28.41 6.26
CA PRO A 66 2.35 -28.64 7.64
C PRO A 66 1.47 -27.46 8.06
N GLY A 67 0.23 -27.75 8.45
CA GLY A 67 -0.73 -26.73 8.83
C GLY A 67 -0.14 -25.78 9.88
N VAL A 68 -0.63 -24.53 9.88
CA VAL A 68 -0.24 -23.54 10.88
C VAL A 68 -0.39 -24.13 12.27
N SER A 69 0.72 -24.28 13.00
CA SER A 69 0.68 -24.80 14.37
C SER A 69 -0.22 -23.92 15.22
N LEU A 70 -1.08 -24.56 16.04
CA LEU A 70 -1.95 -23.91 17.03
C LEU A 70 -1.18 -22.90 17.89
N ASP A 71 0.10 -23.17 18.15
CA ASP A 71 0.93 -22.33 19.00
C ASP A 71 1.62 -21.15 18.32
N SER A 72 1.66 -21.14 16.98
CA SER A 72 2.32 -20.09 16.20
C SER A 72 1.46 -18.83 16.07
N SER A 73 2.07 -17.65 16.03
CA SER A 73 1.34 -16.42 15.73
C SER A 73 1.11 -16.30 14.22
N ILE A 74 -0.11 -15.97 13.81
CA ILE A 74 -0.44 -15.65 12.42
C ILE A 74 -0.40 -14.14 12.21
N ASN A 75 0.19 -13.71 11.09
CA ASN A 75 0.33 -12.30 10.78
C ASN A 75 -0.66 -11.85 9.70
N LEU A 76 -1.68 -11.12 10.12
CA LEU A 76 -2.70 -10.49 9.27
C LEU A 76 -2.71 -8.96 9.43
N ASP A 77 -1.69 -8.39 10.09
CA ASP A 77 -1.46 -6.95 10.19
C ASP A 77 -1.10 -6.39 8.82
N GLN A 78 -0.29 -7.12 8.04
CA GLN A 78 0.15 -6.70 6.72
C GLN A 78 -0.91 -7.00 5.65
N GLY A 79 -1.06 -6.10 4.69
CA GLY A 79 -1.85 -6.34 3.50
C GLY A 79 -1.04 -7.05 2.41
N ASP A 80 -0.32 -8.11 2.71
CA ASP A 80 0.39 -8.87 1.67
C ASP A 80 -0.61 -9.73 0.88
N PRO A 81 -0.70 -9.60 -0.46
CA PRO A 81 -1.75 -10.23 -1.27
C PRO A 81 -1.39 -11.65 -1.77
N ALA A 82 -0.81 -12.47 -0.88
CA ALA A 82 -0.38 -13.84 -1.18
C ALA A 82 -1.53 -14.77 -1.61
N LEU A 83 -2.79 -14.38 -1.37
CA LEU A 83 -4.00 -15.05 -1.83
C LEU A 83 -3.94 -15.45 -3.32
N PHE A 84 -3.39 -14.58 -4.16
CA PHE A 84 -3.41 -14.78 -5.61
C PHE A 84 -2.29 -15.68 -6.13
N GLU A 85 -1.35 -16.12 -5.28
CA GLU A 85 -0.25 -17.00 -5.69
C GLU A 85 -0.75 -18.31 -6.31
N GLU A 86 -1.84 -18.87 -5.77
CA GLU A 86 -2.39 -20.13 -6.28
C GLU A 86 -2.89 -19.99 -7.72
N TYR A 87 -3.51 -18.86 -8.06
CA TYR A 87 -3.91 -18.56 -9.43
C TYR A 87 -2.71 -18.55 -10.35
N TRP A 88 -1.69 -17.75 -10.01
CA TRP A 88 -0.51 -17.59 -10.86
C TRP A 88 0.27 -18.89 -11.05
N ARG A 89 0.31 -19.74 -10.02
CA ARG A 89 0.93 -21.07 -10.11
C ARG A 89 0.16 -22.00 -11.05
N LYS A 90 -1.17 -21.97 -11.04
CA LYS A 90 -2.04 -22.77 -11.93
C LYS A 90 -2.01 -22.27 -13.37
N ALA A 91 -1.84 -20.96 -13.55
CA ALA A 91 -1.82 -20.31 -14.85
C ALA A 91 -0.62 -20.75 -15.72
N GLY A 92 0.41 -21.33 -15.10
CA GLY A 92 1.49 -22.04 -15.79
C GLY A 92 2.42 -21.14 -16.60
N GLU A 93 3.08 -21.73 -17.61
CA GLU A 93 4.16 -21.09 -18.37
C GLU A 93 3.73 -19.87 -19.20
N ARG A 94 2.42 -19.67 -19.42
CA ARG A 94 1.87 -18.50 -20.14
C ARG A 94 2.31 -17.17 -19.55
N PHE A 95 2.62 -17.13 -18.26
CA PHE A 95 3.02 -15.93 -17.54
C PHE A 95 4.53 -15.88 -17.23
N ASN A 96 5.30 -16.84 -17.75
CA ASN A 96 6.75 -16.82 -17.63
C ASN A 96 7.34 -15.64 -18.41
N VAL A 97 8.36 -15.03 -17.83
CA VAL A 97 9.07 -13.90 -18.42
C VAL A 97 10.53 -14.30 -18.54
N ALA A 98 11.07 -14.20 -19.75
CA ALA A 98 12.50 -14.33 -20.02
C ALA A 98 13.05 -12.94 -20.35
N ILE A 99 14.20 -12.60 -19.77
CA ILE A 99 14.94 -11.37 -20.04
C ILE A 99 16.39 -11.80 -20.31
N GLY A 100 16.85 -11.58 -21.54
CA GLY A 100 18.22 -11.83 -21.94
C GLY A 100 19.20 -10.86 -21.28
N GLY A 101 20.45 -11.27 -21.07
CA GLY A 101 21.44 -10.47 -20.35
C GLY A 101 21.82 -9.13 -21.02
N GLY A 102 21.52 -8.95 -22.30
CA GLY A 102 21.71 -7.69 -23.02
C GLY A 102 20.45 -6.81 -23.12
N GLU A 103 19.32 -7.29 -22.62
CA GLU A 103 18.06 -6.56 -22.67
C GLU A 103 17.92 -5.58 -21.50
N LEU A 104 17.15 -4.50 -21.71
CA LEU A 104 16.76 -3.54 -20.66
C LEU A 104 17.93 -2.82 -19.94
N MET A 105 19.15 -2.85 -20.49
CA MET A 105 20.34 -2.23 -19.88
C MET A 105 20.31 -0.69 -19.80
N SER A 106 19.55 -0.04 -20.68
CA SER A 106 19.51 1.42 -20.78
C SER A 106 18.61 2.06 -19.71
N TYR A 107 19.01 3.24 -19.21
CA TYR A 107 18.13 4.08 -18.39
C TYR A 107 16.84 4.48 -19.14
N PHE A 108 16.95 4.74 -20.44
CA PHE A 108 15.86 5.29 -21.25
C PHE A 108 14.96 4.19 -21.82
N SER A 109 13.65 4.33 -21.65
CA SER A 109 12.65 3.49 -22.33
C SER A 109 12.17 4.14 -23.62
N ASN A 110 11.84 5.43 -23.58
CA ASN A 110 11.35 6.17 -24.73
C ASN A 110 11.73 7.64 -24.61
N LEU A 111 12.72 8.08 -25.39
CA LEU A 111 13.21 9.47 -25.38
C LEU A 111 12.18 10.48 -25.89
N ASN A 112 11.15 10.03 -26.62
CA ASN A 112 10.09 10.88 -27.15
C ASN A 112 8.90 11.00 -26.18
N SER A 113 8.90 10.26 -25.07
CA SER A 113 7.87 10.34 -24.04
C SER A 113 8.26 11.32 -22.94
N MET A 114 7.29 12.06 -22.40
CA MET A 114 7.48 12.89 -21.20
C MET A 114 7.99 12.05 -20.02
N CYS A 115 7.43 10.86 -19.84
CA CYS A 115 7.90 9.88 -18.86
C CYS A 115 8.92 8.96 -19.53
N TRP A 116 10.15 9.44 -19.71
CA TRP A 116 11.19 8.77 -20.51
C TRP A 116 11.59 7.40 -19.98
N PHE A 117 11.32 7.11 -18.70
CA PHE A 117 11.61 5.82 -18.06
C PHE A 117 10.44 4.82 -18.07
N LEU A 118 9.26 5.20 -18.58
CA LEU A 118 8.11 4.29 -18.74
C LEU A 118 8.28 3.42 -19.98
N LEU A 119 8.21 2.09 -19.82
CA LEU A 119 8.18 1.17 -20.94
C LEU A 119 6.88 1.34 -21.75
N PRO A 120 6.95 1.50 -23.08
CA PRO A 120 5.76 1.62 -23.93
C PRO A 120 4.79 0.45 -23.76
N GLU A 121 5.30 -0.77 -23.60
CA GLU A 121 4.49 -1.97 -23.41
C GLU A 121 3.71 -1.92 -22.10
N LEU A 122 4.28 -1.32 -21.04
CA LEU A 122 3.58 -1.15 -19.78
C LEU A 122 2.46 -0.12 -19.91
N ASP A 123 2.71 1.02 -20.58
CA ASP A 123 1.67 2.03 -20.83
C ASP A 123 0.49 1.42 -21.61
N VAL A 124 0.77 0.67 -22.68
CA VAL A 124 -0.24 -0.04 -23.46
C VAL A 124 -1.02 -1.03 -22.60
N SER A 125 -0.35 -1.89 -21.83
CA SER A 125 -1.02 -2.89 -21.00
C SER A 125 -1.86 -2.27 -19.88
N VAL A 126 -1.40 -1.17 -19.26
CA VAL A 126 -2.18 -0.43 -18.25
C VAL A 126 -3.46 0.15 -18.86
N ARG A 127 -3.34 0.79 -20.03
CA ARG A 127 -4.51 1.38 -20.72
C ARG A 127 -5.49 0.32 -21.19
N ARG A 128 -4.99 -0.80 -21.75
CA ARG A 128 -5.81 -1.96 -22.13
C ARG A 128 -6.56 -2.51 -20.92
N LEU A 129 -5.88 -2.70 -19.79
CA LEU A 129 -6.48 -3.21 -18.56
C LEU A 129 -7.63 -2.32 -18.08
N HIS A 130 -7.42 -1.00 -18.01
CA HIS A 130 -8.48 -0.08 -17.56
C HIS A 130 -9.65 -0.02 -18.53
N ARG A 131 -9.42 -0.15 -19.84
CA ARG A 131 -10.48 -0.25 -20.84
C ARG A 131 -11.30 -1.53 -20.68
N LEU A 132 -10.62 -2.66 -20.49
CA LEU A 132 -11.26 -3.96 -20.27
C LEU A 132 -12.14 -3.94 -19.01
N ILE A 133 -11.61 -3.42 -17.90
CA ILE A 133 -12.32 -3.40 -16.63
C ILE A 133 -13.39 -2.30 -16.57
N GLY A 134 -13.18 -1.21 -17.29
CA GLY A 134 -14.06 -0.04 -17.27
C GLY A 134 -14.00 0.77 -15.98
N ASN A 135 -12.94 0.60 -15.16
CA ASN A 135 -12.83 1.25 -13.85
C ASN A 135 -12.17 2.63 -13.87
N ALA A 136 -11.46 3.02 -14.94
CA ALA A 136 -10.82 4.34 -15.01
C ALA A 136 -10.73 4.88 -16.44
N ALA A 137 -10.88 6.19 -16.59
CA ALA A 137 -10.67 6.90 -17.84
C ALA A 137 -9.17 7.05 -18.11
N THR A 138 -8.73 6.72 -19.33
CA THR A 138 -7.32 6.82 -19.71
C THR A 138 -7.09 7.64 -20.98
N GLU A 139 -8.10 7.86 -21.82
CA GLU A 139 -7.97 8.70 -23.02
C GLU A 139 -7.57 10.13 -22.66
N GLY A 140 -6.57 10.66 -23.37
CA GLY A 140 -6.07 12.02 -23.15
C GLY A 140 -5.49 12.25 -21.75
N ARG A 141 -5.07 11.19 -21.03
CA ARG A 141 -4.42 11.27 -19.72
C ARG A 141 -2.95 10.90 -19.78
N HIS A 142 -2.16 11.47 -18.88
CA HIS A 142 -0.75 11.14 -18.68
C HIS A 142 -0.61 9.97 -17.70
N VAL A 143 0.28 9.02 -18.03
CA VAL A 143 0.63 7.90 -17.16
C VAL A 143 2.03 8.09 -16.62
N VAL A 144 2.18 8.00 -15.29
CA VAL A 144 3.48 8.04 -14.60
C VAL A 144 3.64 6.76 -13.79
N VAL A 145 4.69 5.99 -14.07
CA VAL A 145 5.01 4.76 -13.33
C VAL A 145 5.85 5.08 -12.09
N GLY A 146 5.63 4.34 -11.00
CA GLY A 146 6.44 4.44 -9.80
C GLY A 146 6.71 3.10 -9.12
N THR A 147 7.65 3.11 -8.17
CA THR A 147 8.03 1.96 -7.34
C THR A 147 6.95 1.65 -6.30
N GLY A 148 5.78 1.21 -6.80
CA GLY A 148 4.53 1.12 -6.07
C GLY A 148 3.80 2.46 -5.93
N SER A 149 2.51 2.40 -5.56
CA SER A 149 1.70 3.60 -5.28
C SER A 149 2.32 4.45 -4.15
N THR A 150 3.09 3.84 -3.23
CA THR A 150 3.79 4.56 -2.16
C THR A 150 4.74 5.64 -2.66
N GLN A 151 5.53 5.37 -3.71
CA GLN A 151 6.42 6.39 -4.28
C GLN A 151 5.61 7.44 -5.03
N LEU A 152 4.56 7.03 -5.74
CA LEU A 152 3.67 7.95 -6.46
C LEU A 152 2.94 8.91 -5.53
N LEU A 153 2.56 8.47 -4.32
CA LEU A 153 1.99 9.32 -3.29
C LEU A 153 2.96 10.45 -2.91
N GLN A 154 4.24 10.14 -2.66
CA GLN A 154 5.24 11.18 -2.36
C GLN A 154 5.46 12.11 -3.55
N ALA A 155 5.51 11.55 -4.77
CA ALA A 155 5.68 12.33 -5.99
C ALA A 155 4.52 13.31 -6.22
N VAL A 156 3.27 12.90 -5.96
CA VAL A 156 2.12 13.78 -6.13
C VAL A 156 2.03 14.83 -5.04
N LEU A 157 2.37 14.49 -3.78
CA LEU A 157 2.47 15.48 -2.71
C LEU A 157 3.47 16.57 -3.10
N TYR A 158 4.68 16.18 -3.55
CA TYR A 158 5.67 17.12 -4.09
C TYR A 158 5.14 17.94 -5.27
N ALA A 159 4.49 17.29 -6.23
CA ALA A 159 4.01 17.96 -7.44
C ALA A 159 2.96 19.04 -7.14
N LEU A 160 2.06 18.76 -6.21
CA LEU A 160 1.00 19.69 -5.79
C LEU A 160 1.50 20.80 -4.86
N SER A 161 2.58 20.55 -4.11
CA SER A 161 3.11 21.49 -3.11
C SER A 161 4.28 22.33 -3.57
N SER A 162 4.94 21.97 -4.69
CA SER A 162 6.15 22.64 -5.20
C SER A 162 5.86 23.97 -5.91
N GLY A 163 5.14 24.87 -5.25
CA GLY A 163 4.93 26.24 -5.74
C GLY A 163 6.24 27.05 -5.76
N ASP A 164 6.25 28.14 -6.52
CA ASP A 164 7.44 28.97 -6.73
C ASP A 164 7.65 30.06 -5.66
N SER A 165 6.76 30.13 -4.64
CA SER A 165 6.86 31.14 -3.59
C SER A 165 7.71 30.64 -2.41
N PRO A 166 8.85 31.30 -2.10
CA PRO A 166 9.73 30.91 -1.00
C PRO A 166 9.10 31.10 0.39
N ASP A 167 8.04 31.91 0.50
CA ASP A 167 7.34 32.20 1.76
C ASP A 167 6.04 31.38 1.93
N GLN A 168 5.84 30.34 1.11
CA GLN A 168 4.61 29.55 1.14
C GLN A 168 4.54 28.67 2.40
N GLU A 169 3.44 28.78 3.17
CA GLU A 169 3.15 27.83 4.24
C GLU A 169 3.03 26.39 3.68
N PRO A 170 3.42 25.37 4.46
CA PRO A 170 3.25 23.98 4.05
C PRO A 170 1.78 23.68 3.72
N LEU A 171 1.53 23.05 2.57
CA LEU A 171 0.18 22.62 2.19
C LEU A 171 -0.36 21.58 3.18
N SER A 172 -1.57 21.79 3.66
CA SER A 172 -2.24 20.84 4.56
C SER A 172 -2.56 19.56 3.80
N VAL A 173 -2.26 18.40 4.37
CA VAL A 173 -2.60 17.08 3.80
C VAL A 173 -3.55 16.39 4.77
N VAL A 174 -4.73 16.03 4.28
CA VAL A 174 -5.82 15.46 5.09
C VAL A 174 -6.40 14.22 4.42
N CYS A 175 -7.03 13.36 5.22
CA CYS A 175 -7.79 12.21 4.73
C CYS A 175 -8.92 11.91 5.71
N ALA A 176 -10.12 11.57 5.23
CA ALA A 176 -11.24 11.26 6.11
C ALA A 176 -10.96 9.99 6.95
N ALA A 177 -11.10 10.04 8.27
CA ALA A 177 -10.93 8.86 9.12
C ALA A 177 -12.10 7.85 8.95
N PRO A 178 -11.92 6.54 9.17
CA PRO A 178 -10.63 5.87 9.21
C PRO A 178 -9.94 5.94 7.84
N TYR A 179 -8.64 6.23 7.84
CA TYR A 179 -7.80 6.40 6.65
C TYR A 179 -6.65 5.41 6.63
N TYR A 180 -6.03 5.18 5.46
CA TYR A 180 -4.89 4.27 5.36
C TYR A 180 -3.76 4.66 6.33
N SER A 181 -3.42 3.73 7.23
CA SER A 181 -2.51 3.98 8.35
C SER A 181 -1.12 4.50 8.00
N CYS A 182 -0.67 4.34 6.74
CA CYS A 182 0.64 4.82 6.31
C CYS A 182 0.63 6.26 5.78
N TYR A 183 -0.53 6.90 5.55
CA TYR A 183 -0.56 8.28 5.07
C TYR A 183 0.12 9.29 6.02
N PRO A 184 -0.12 9.25 7.35
CA PRO A 184 0.58 10.16 8.27
C PRO A 184 2.11 9.97 8.21
N GLU A 185 2.56 8.72 8.20
CA GLU A 185 3.98 8.38 8.20
C GLU A 185 4.64 8.79 6.87
N VAL A 186 4.06 8.42 5.72
CA VAL A 186 4.61 8.77 4.40
C VAL A 186 4.66 10.29 4.20
N THR A 187 3.66 11.02 4.72
CA THR A 187 3.64 12.49 4.65
C THR A 187 4.69 13.11 5.58
N GLY A 188 4.93 12.53 6.76
CA GLY A 188 5.81 13.10 7.77
C GLY A 188 7.28 12.67 7.71
N ILE A 189 7.58 11.52 7.11
CA ILE A 189 8.90 10.85 7.26
C ILE A 189 10.08 11.71 6.76
N LEU A 190 9.88 12.49 5.70
CA LEU A 190 10.91 13.34 5.12
C LEU A 190 11.06 14.70 5.82
N ARG A 191 10.15 15.05 6.75
CA ARG A 191 10.08 16.38 7.39
C ARG A 191 10.13 17.52 6.36
N SER A 192 9.41 17.35 5.25
CA SER A 192 9.34 18.32 4.16
C SER A 192 8.77 19.65 4.65
N GLY A 193 9.32 20.76 4.17
CA GLY A 193 8.73 22.09 4.37
C GLY A 193 7.56 22.40 3.41
N LEU A 194 7.28 21.52 2.44
CA LEU A 194 6.29 21.80 1.40
C LEU A 194 4.86 21.43 1.78
N TYR A 195 4.70 20.46 2.67
CA TYR A 195 3.40 19.91 3.05
C TYR A 195 3.43 19.36 4.47
N LYS A 196 2.27 19.29 5.11
CA LYS A 196 2.12 18.83 6.50
C LYS A 196 0.86 18.01 6.66
N TRP A 197 0.96 16.88 7.38
CA TRP A 197 -0.20 16.08 7.77
C TRP A 197 -1.05 16.82 8.80
N GLU A 198 -2.33 17.06 8.50
CA GLU A 198 -3.29 17.76 9.37
C GLU A 198 -4.44 16.86 9.86
N GLY A 199 -4.41 15.56 9.55
CA GLY A 199 -5.33 14.58 10.15
C GLY A 199 -6.64 14.39 9.40
N ASP A 200 -7.75 14.28 10.15
CA ASP A 200 -9.06 13.92 9.63
C ASP A 200 -9.68 15.06 8.79
N ALA A 201 -9.95 14.76 7.52
CA ALA A 201 -10.57 15.68 6.59
C ALA A 201 -11.98 16.13 7.03
N ARG A 202 -12.70 15.34 7.83
CA ARG A 202 -14.06 15.71 8.29
C ARG A 202 -14.08 16.82 9.34
N SER A 203 -13.01 16.95 10.12
CA SER A 203 -12.85 18.00 11.13
C SER A 203 -11.94 19.14 10.66
N PHE A 204 -11.48 19.11 9.41
CA PHE A 204 -10.51 20.07 8.91
C PHE A 204 -11.18 21.41 8.59
N ASP A 205 -10.78 22.46 9.31
CA ASP A 205 -11.33 23.80 9.20
C ASP A 205 -10.29 24.88 8.83
N LYS A 206 -8.98 24.59 8.91
CA LYS A 206 -7.91 25.54 8.58
C LYS A 206 -8.12 26.18 7.20
N ASP A 207 -8.01 27.50 7.12
CA ASP A 207 -8.08 28.26 5.87
C ASP A 207 -6.88 27.98 4.96
N GLY A 208 -7.11 28.09 3.65
CA GLY A 208 -6.08 27.99 2.62
C GLY A 208 -5.99 26.61 1.94
N PRO A 209 -5.08 26.49 0.96
CA PRO A 209 -5.01 25.33 0.09
C PRO A 209 -4.64 24.06 0.86
N TYR A 210 -5.22 22.95 0.40
CA TYR A 210 -5.02 21.63 1.00
C TYR A 210 -4.98 20.53 -0.06
N ILE A 211 -4.42 19.40 0.31
CA ILE A 211 -4.46 18.14 -0.43
C ILE A 211 -5.35 17.19 0.37
N GLU A 212 -6.44 16.75 -0.25
CA GLU A 212 -7.28 15.70 0.31
C GLU A 212 -6.97 14.37 -0.37
N LEU A 213 -6.51 13.40 0.41
CA LEU A 213 -6.33 12.03 -0.03
C LEU A 213 -7.67 11.30 0.10
N VAL A 214 -8.15 10.69 -0.98
CA VAL A 214 -9.39 9.92 -1.01
C VAL A 214 -9.08 8.50 -1.44
N THR A 215 -9.17 7.54 -0.51
CA THR A 215 -9.05 6.12 -0.82
C THR A 215 -10.42 5.53 -1.12
N SER A 216 -10.61 4.93 -2.30
CA SER A 216 -11.91 4.36 -2.71
C SER A 216 -11.73 3.13 -3.59
N PRO A 217 -12.18 1.93 -3.20
CA PRO A 217 -12.63 1.53 -1.87
C PRO A 217 -11.59 1.83 -0.78
N ASN A 218 -12.06 2.25 0.39
CA ASN A 218 -11.21 2.74 1.45
C ASN A 218 -10.45 1.62 2.20
N ASN A 219 -9.28 1.97 2.72
CA ASN A 219 -8.54 1.17 3.69
C ASN A 219 -8.67 1.87 5.06
N PRO A 220 -9.35 1.27 6.05
CA PRO A 220 -9.53 -0.18 6.21
C PRO A 220 -10.94 -0.72 5.90
N ASP A 221 -11.95 0.14 5.83
CA ASP A 221 -13.36 -0.26 5.95
C ASP A 221 -14.04 -0.68 4.64
N GLY A 222 -13.36 -0.56 3.50
CA GLY A 222 -13.90 -0.92 2.19
C GLY A 222 -14.98 0.03 1.64
N SER A 223 -15.26 1.14 2.32
CA SER A 223 -16.27 2.10 1.88
C SER A 223 -15.89 2.77 0.56
N ILE A 224 -16.86 3.00 -0.32
CA ILE A 224 -16.70 3.86 -1.49
C ILE A 224 -16.74 5.31 -1.01
N ARG A 225 -15.75 6.11 -1.41
CA ARG A 225 -15.55 7.48 -0.90
C ARG A 225 -15.38 8.53 -2.00
N GLY A 226 -15.75 9.75 -1.64
CA GLY A 226 -15.41 10.99 -2.34
C GLY A 226 -14.83 12.01 -1.36
N PRO A 227 -14.44 13.21 -1.83
CA PRO A 227 -13.93 14.27 -0.97
C PRO A 227 -15.01 14.76 -0.01
N VAL A 228 -14.59 15.15 1.20
CA VAL A 228 -15.47 15.62 2.27
C VAL A 228 -15.21 17.09 2.63
N VAL A 229 -14.02 17.63 2.37
CA VAL A 229 -13.73 19.05 2.68
C VAL A 229 -14.48 19.97 1.71
N ASN A 230 -14.50 19.61 0.42
CA ASN A 230 -15.30 20.28 -0.62
C ASN A 230 -15.19 21.82 -0.68
N ARG A 231 -13.99 22.37 -0.45
CA ARG A 231 -13.69 23.80 -0.61
C ARG A 231 -12.91 24.07 -1.91
N GLY A 232 -13.08 25.25 -2.50
CA GLY A 232 -12.63 25.56 -3.87
C GLY A 232 -11.10 25.61 -4.08
N ASP A 233 -10.33 25.64 -3.00
CA ASP A 233 -8.88 25.65 -2.95
C ASP A 233 -8.23 24.26 -2.75
N GLY A 234 -9.05 23.21 -2.66
CA GLY A 234 -8.60 21.84 -2.47
C GLY A 234 -8.03 21.16 -3.72
N LYS A 235 -6.98 20.36 -3.54
CA LYS A 235 -6.49 19.39 -4.51
C LYS A 235 -6.84 17.98 -4.05
N VAL A 236 -7.50 17.19 -4.88
CA VAL A 236 -7.94 15.84 -4.49
C VAL A 236 -7.08 14.79 -5.18
N VAL A 237 -6.55 13.85 -4.40
CA VAL A 237 -5.78 12.70 -4.89
C VAL A 237 -6.58 11.44 -4.61
N TYR A 238 -7.04 10.75 -5.65
CA TYR A 238 -7.74 9.49 -5.49
C TYR A 238 -6.76 8.31 -5.47
N ASP A 239 -6.71 7.59 -4.37
CA ASP A 239 -6.03 6.30 -4.25
C ASP A 239 -7.03 5.17 -4.52
N LEU A 240 -6.95 4.62 -5.73
CA LEU A 240 -7.85 3.61 -6.27
C LEU A 240 -7.21 2.21 -6.28
N ALA A 241 -6.29 1.96 -5.33
CA ALA A 241 -5.59 0.68 -5.21
C ALA A 241 -6.51 -0.54 -5.17
N TYR A 242 -7.72 -0.40 -4.60
CA TYR A 242 -8.70 -1.48 -4.44
C TYR A 242 -9.90 -1.38 -5.40
N TYR A 243 -9.90 -0.46 -6.37
CA TYR A 243 -11.04 -0.28 -7.29
C TYR A 243 -10.99 -1.31 -8.43
N TRP A 244 -11.13 -2.58 -8.07
CA TRP A 244 -11.06 -3.74 -8.96
C TRP A 244 -12.21 -4.73 -8.68
N PRO A 245 -12.67 -5.50 -9.69
CA PRO A 245 -13.87 -6.34 -9.58
C PRO A 245 -13.87 -7.38 -8.47
N GLN A 246 -12.68 -7.83 -8.04
CA GLN A 246 -12.56 -8.80 -6.94
C GLN A 246 -12.85 -8.20 -5.56
N TYR A 247 -12.81 -6.86 -5.41
CA TYR A 247 -13.04 -6.20 -4.13
C TYR A 247 -14.36 -5.43 -4.10
N THR A 248 -14.80 -4.88 -5.22
CA THR A 248 -16.02 -4.07 -5.28
C THR A 248 -16.67 -4.12 -6.65
N ALA A 249 -17.95 -3.76 -6.72
CA ALA A 249 -18.62 -3.49 -7.98
C ALA A 249 -17.95 -2.31 -8.71
N ILE A 250 -17.74 -2.46 -10.02
CA ILE A 250 -17.36 -1.34 -10.89
C ILE A 250 -18.64 -0.64 -11.32
N THR A 251 -19.02 0.43 -10.62
CA THR A 251 -20.30 1.13 -10.83
C THR A 251 -20.20 2.23 -11.88
N HIS A 252 -18.99 2.74 -12.10
CA HIS A 252 -18.70 3.77 -13.09
C HIS A 252 -17.20 3.78 -13.42
N GLN A 253 -16.88 4.39 -14.56
CA GLN A 253 -15.50 4.70 -14.91
C GLN A 253 -15.04 5.93 -14.11
N ALA A 254 -14.02 5.77 -13.27
CA ALA A 254 -13.46 6.89 -12.52
C ALA A 254 -12.76 7.88 -13.46
N ASP A 255 -13.04 9.18 -13.32
CA ASP A 255 -12.44 10.25 -14.14
C ASP A 255 -12.01 11.44 -13.29
N HIS A 256 -11.15 11.19 -12.31
CA HIS A 256 -10.60 12.22 -11.44
C HIS A 256 -9.30 12.82 -12.01
N ASP A 257 -8.91 13.99 -11.50
CA ASP A 257 -7.70 14.69 -11.96
C ASP A 257 -6.42 13.87 -11.70
N ILE A 258 -6.41 13.15 -10.58
CA ILE A 258 -5.28 12.37 -10.11
C ILE A 258 -5.80 11.05 -9.56
N MET A 259 -5.45 9.96 -10.22
CA MET A 259 -5.83 8.60 -9.83
C MET A 259 -4.60 7.73 -9.65
N LEU A 260 -4.42 7.12 -8.48
CA LEU A 260 -3.32 6.23 -8.16
C LEU A 260 -3.78 4.78 -8.16
N PHE A 261 -2.99 3.90 -8.78
CA PHE A 261 -3.22 2.47 -8.82
C PHE A 261 -1.94 1.70 -8.50
N THR A 262 -2.10 0.43 -8.13
CA THR A 262 -0.95 -0.44 -7.85
C THR A 262 -1.14 -1.85 -8.37
N PHE A 263 -0.06 -2.38 -8.94
CA PHE A 263 0.05 -3.77 -9.38
C PHE A 263 -0.13 -4.76 -8.21
N SER A 264 0.27 -4.33 -7.00
CA SER A 264 0.20 -5.13 -5.79
C SER A 264 -1.23 -5.59 -5.48
N LYS A 265 -2.18 -4.67 -5.57
CA LYS A 265 -3.58 -4.93 -5.18
C LYS A 265 -4.45 -5.34 -6.35
N SER A 266 -4.09 -4.96 -7.57
CA SER A 266 -4.79 -5.45 -8.75
C SER A 266 -4.53 -6.93 -9.01
N THR A 267 -3.28 -7.42 -8.85
CA THR A 267 -2.91 -8.80 -9.27
C THR A 267 -2.22 -9.66 -8.21
N GLY A 268 -1.83 -9.10 -7.07
CA GLY A 268 -1.08 -9.83 -6.03
C GLY A 268 0.45 -9.70 -6.12
N HIS A 269 0.98 -8.99 -7.10
CA HIS A 269 2.43 -8.86 -7.29
C HIS A 269 3.04 -7.73 -6.45
N ALA A 270 2.92 -7.84 -5.13
CA ALA A 270 3.43 -6.83 -4.20
C ALA A 270 4.94 -6.62 -4.30
N GLY A 271 5.71 -7.70 -4.42
CA GLY A 271 7.17 -7.67 -4.52
C GLY A 271 7.72 -7.03 -5.80
N SER A 272 6.92 -6.93 -6.87
CA SER A 272 7.33 -6.25 -8.11
C SER A 272 7.49 -4.74 -7.94
N ARG A 273 6.89 -4.17 -6.88
CA ARG A 273 6.94 -2.72 -6.60
C ARG A 273 6.54 -1.87 -7.82
N ILE A 274 5.39 -2.16 -8.43
CA ILE A 274 4.85 -1.34 -9.54
C ILE A 274 3.54 -0.66 -9.12
N GLY A 275 3.46 0.63 -9.42
CA GLY A 275 2.23 1.42 -9.42
C GLY A 275 2.23 2.40 -10.57
N TRP A 276 1.07 2.95 -10.87
CA TRP A 276 0.93 3.98 -11.90
C TRP A 276 -0.08 5.05 -11.45
N ALA A 277 0.20 6.28 -11.82
CA ALA A 277 -0.70 7.42 -11.69
C ALA A 277 -1.28 7.75 -13.06
N ILE A 278 -2.58 8.02 -13.13
CA ILE A 278 -3.28 8.55 -14.30
C ILE A 278 -3.66 9.99 -13.98
N LEU A 279 -3.21 10.92 -14.81
CA LEU A 279 -3.21 12.35 -14.52
C LEU A 279 -3.85 13.14 -15.68
N LYS A 280 -4.74 14.07 -15.35
CA LYS A 280 -5.27 15.05 -16.32
C LYS A 280 -4.26 16.17 -16.58
N ASP A 281 -3.70 16.73 -15.52
CA ASP A 281 -2.81 17.88 -15.60
C ASP A 281 -1.38 17.47 -16.01
N ARG A 282 -0.91 18.04 -17.13
CA ARG A 282 0.42 17.81 -17.68
C ARG A 282 1.54 18.32 -16.78
N GLU A 283 1.35 19.45 -16.11
CA GLU A 283 2.36 20.05 -15.23
C GLU A 283 2.49 19.26 -13.93
N VAL A 284 1.38 18.75 -13.38
CA VAL A 284 1.44 17.80 -12.26
C VAL A 284 2.22 16.55 -12.67
N ALA A 285 1.91 15.98 -13.83
CA ALA A 285 2.64 14.82 -14.36
C ALA A 285 4.14 15.10 -14.55
N ARG A 286 4.51 16.26 -15.10
CA ARG A 286 5.90 16.68 -15.27
C ARG A 286 6.64 16.80 -13.95
N LYS A 287 6.01 17.39 -12.92
CA LYS A 287 6.61 17.52 -11.58
C LYS A 287 6.75 16.17 -10.89
N MET A 288 5.77 15.27 -11.02
CA MET A 288 5.89 13.89 -10.54
C MET A 288 7.06 13.18 -11.23
N ILE A 289 7.19 13.27 -12.56
CA ILE A 289 8.31 12.70 -13.31
C ILE A 289 9.64 13.25 -12.82
N LYS A 290 9.72 14.57 -12.55
CA LYS A 290 10.94 15.18 -12.01
C LYS A 290 11.31 14.61 -10.64
N PHE A 291 10.33 14.42 -9.75
CA PHE A 291 10.56 13.77 -8.46
C PHE A 291 11.13 12.35 -8.64
N MET A 292 10.58 11.56 -9.56
CA MET A 292 11.02 10.19 -9.84
C MET A 292 12.44 10.14 -10.44
N GLU A 293 12.74 11.08 -11.35
CA GLU A 293 14.07 11.23 -11.94
C GLU A 293 15.13 11.49 -10.87
N VAL A 294 14.85 12.38 -9.93
CA VAL A 294 15.81 12.76 -8.89
C VAL A 294 15.94 11.71 -7.79
N THR A 295 14.83 11.08 -7.39
CA THR A 295 14.83 10.17 -6.23
C THR A 295 15.27 8.74 -6.54
N SER A 296 15.07 8.26 -7.77
CA SER A 296 15.40 6.86 -8.12
C SER A 296 15.84 6.65 -9.57
N ILE A 297 15.95 7.71 -10.39
CA ILE A 297 16.28 7.61 -11.82
C ILE A 297 15.28 6.69 -12.54
N GLY A 298 13.99 6.88 -12.24
CA GLY A 298 12.91 6.08 -12.79
C GLY A 298 12.60 4.82 -11.99
N VAL A 299 12.16 3.75 -12.68
CA VAL A 299 11.66 2.49 -12.10
C VAL A 299 12.29 1.31 -12.85
N SER A 300 12.63 0.23 -12.13
CA SER A 300 13.23 -1.01 -12.70
C SER A 300 12.50 -1.44 -13.97
N LYS A 301 13.28 -1.66 -15.04
CA LYS A 301 12.76 -2.08 -16.34
C LYS A 301 12.24 -3.50 -16.29
N GLU A 302 12.89 -4.38 -15.53
CA GLU A 302 12.49 -5.77 -15.33
C GLU A 302 11.13 -5.84 -14.64
N ALA A 303 10.92 -5.03 -13.60
CA ALA A 303 9.64 -4.93 -12.91
C ALA A 303 8.53 -4.43 -13.83
N GLN A 304 8.81 -3.39 -14.64
CA GLN A 304 7.87 -2.87 -15.64
C GLN A 304 7.55 -3.89 -16.73
N PHE A 305 8.56 -4.61 -17.25
CA PHE A 305 8.40 -5.62 -18.29
C PHE A 305 7.60 -6.82 -17.78
N ARG A 306 7.91 -7.31 -16.57
CA ARG A 306 7.12 -8.38 -15.94
C ARG A 306 5.67 -7.95 -15.75
N ALA A 307 5.42 -6.72 -15.28
CA ALA A 307 4.07 -6.19 -15.13
C ALA A 307 3.36 -6.09 -16.48
N SER A 308 4.02 -5.59 -17.54
CA SER A 308 3.40 -5.44 -18.85
C SER A 308 2.96 -6.78 -19.45
N LYS A 309 3.76 -7.84 -19.28
CA LYS A 309 3.42 -9.21 -19.71
C LYS A 309 2.24 -9.79 -18.94
N ILE A 310 2.23 -9.66 -17.61
CA ILE A 310 1.13 -10.18 -16.79
C ILE A 310 -0.18 -9.45 -17.09
N LEU A 311 -0.15 -8.13 -17.16
CA LEU A 311 -1.34 -7.32 -17.47
C LEU A 311 -1.84 -7.58 -18.89
N GLY A 312 -0.92 -7.68 -19.87
CA GLY A 312 -1.25 -8.04 -21.24
C GLY A 312 -1.91 -9.41 -21.33
N ALA A 313 -1.32 -10.43 -20.71
CA ALA A 313 -1.85 -11.78 -20.71
C ALA A 313 -3.21 -11.92 -19.99
N ILE A 314 -3.47 -11.12 -18.94
CA ILE A 314 -4.82 -11.00 -18.37
C ILE A 314 -5.78 -10.49 -19.45
N CYS A 315 -5.44 -9.38 -20.13
CA CYS A 315 -6.31 -8.79 -21.15
C CYS A 315 -6.60 -9.75 -22.30
N ASP A 316 -5.55 -10.40 -22.81
CA ASP A 316 -5.66 -11.38 -23.89
C ASP A 316 -6.57 -12.55 -23.48
N GLY A 317 -6.53 -12.96 -22.21
CA GLY A 317 -7.46 -13.96 -21.67
C GLY A 317 -8.92 -13.53 -21.76
N TYR A 318 -9.27 -12.29 -21.43
CA TYR A 318 -10.66 -11.83 -21.56
C TYR A 318 -11.11 -11.66 -23.02
N GLU A 319 -10.19 -11.34 -23.93
CA GLU A 319 -10.49 -11.18 -25.35
C GLU A 319 -10.60 -12.53 -26.09
N SER A 320 -9.93 -13.59 -25.59
CA SER A 320 -9.79 -14.87 -26.30
C SER A 320 -10.55 -16.06 -25.70
N LEU A 321 -11.10 -15.96 -24.49
CA LEU A 321 -11.72 -17.10 -23.80
C LEU A 321 -13.16 -17.32 -24.25
N SER A 322 -13.52 -18.60 -24.44
CA SER A 322 -14.91 -18.98 -24.61
C SER A 322 -15.70 -18.77 -23.30
N PRO A 323 -17.04 -18.63 -23.36
CA PRO A 323 -17.87 -18.45 -22.17
C PRO A 323 -17.65 -19.50 -21.07
N GLU A 324 -17.26 -20.72 -21.44
CA GLU A 324 -17.01 -21.83 -20.52
C GLU A 324 -15.74 -21.66 -19.67
N VAL A 325 -14.74 -20.92 -20.17
CA VAL A 325 -13.44 -20.73 -19.51
C VAL A 325 -13.30 -19.34 -18.88
N LEU A 326 -14.18 -18.40 -19.25
CA LEU A 326 -14.27 -17.08 -18.63
C LEU A 326 -14.32 -17.10 -17.08
N PRO A 327 -15.00 -18.06 -16.40
CA PRO A 327 -14.97 -18.14 -14.94
C PRO A 327 -13.58 -18.38 -14.34
N GLU A 328 -12.62 -18.88 -15.13
CA GLU A 328 -11.23 -19.10 -14.73
C GLU A 328 -10.31 -17.93 -15.12
N SER A 329 -10.87 -16.86 -15.71
CA SER A 329 -10.17 -15.59 -15.89
C SER A 329 -9.85 -14.95 -14.53
N PHE A 330 -8.77 -14.15 -14.49
CA PHE A 330 -8.18 -13.71 -13.23
C PHE A 330 -9.16 -12.97 -12.30
N PHE A 331 -9.93 -12.01 -12.81
CA PHE A 331 -10.82 -11.21 -11.96
C PHE A 331 -12.07 -11.99 -11.55
N GLU A 332 -12.58 -12.88 -12.41
CA GLU A 332 -13.71 -13.75 -12.05
C GLU A 332 -13.31 -14.77 -10.99
N TYR A 333 -12.17 -15.44 -11.18
CA TYR A 333 -11.60 -16.34 -10.18
C TYR A 333 -11.38 -15.62 -8.84
N SER A 334 -10.75 -14.45 -8.88
CA SER A 334 -10.43 -13.66 -7.69
C SER A 334 -11.68 -13.17 -6.97
N LYS A 335 -12.71 -12.75 -7.71
CA LYS A 335 -14.00 -12.35 -7.16
C LYS A 335 -14.69 -13.49 -6.43
N ARG A 336 -14.79 -14.68 -7.05
CA ARG A 336 -15.36 -15.88 -6.39
C ARG A 336 -14.59 -16.22 -5.11
N LEU A 337 -13.27 -16.10 -5.14
CA LEU A 337 -12.41 -16.39 -4.00
C LEU A 337 -12.66 -15.41 -2.84
N MET A 338 -12.79 -14.11 -3.13
CA MET A 338 -13.14 -13.11 -2.13
C MET A 338 -14.56 -13.33 -1.57
N ILE A 339 -15.55 -13.65 -2.41
CA ILE A 339 -16.91 -14.00 -1.97
C ILE A 339 -16.87 -15.18 -0.99
N LYS A 340 -16.15 -16.26 -1.33
CA LYS A 340 -15.99 -17.45 -0.48
C LYS A 340 -15.38 -17.09 0.88
N ARG A 341 -14.29 -16.30 0.88
CA ARG A 341 -13.61 -15.92 2.13
C ARG A 341 -14.48 -15.05 3.03
N TRP A 342 -15.16 -14.07 2.46
CA TRP A 342 -16.07 -13.22 3.22
C TRP A 342 -17.26 -14.00 3.79
N GLY A 343 -17.81 -14.96 3.04
CA GLY A 343 -18.85 -15.86 3.56
C GLY A 343 -18.39 -16.66 4.79
N LYS A 344 -17.21 -17.30 4.69
CA LYS A 344 -16.60 -18.01 5.82
C LYS A 344 -16.34 -17.09 7.03
N LEU A 345 -15.88 -15.86 6.79
CA LEU A 345 -15.64 -14.88 7.85
C LEU A 345 -16.92 -14.46 8.57
N GLU A 346 -17.99 -14.18 7.81
CA GLU A 346 -19.28 -13.81 8.38
C GLU A 346 -19.84 -14.93 9.27
N GLU A 347 -19.67 -16.19 8.87
CA GLU A 347 -20.03 -17.35 9.69
C GLU A 347 -19.20 -17.42 10.98
N ALA A 348 -17.87 -17.26 10.89
CA ALA A 348 -16.99 -17.24 12.06
C ALA A 348 -17.35 -16.11 13.06
N VAL A 349 -17.63 -14.90 12.55
CA VAL A 349 -18.07 -13.77 13.39
C VAL A 349 -19.42 -14.05 14.06
N LYS A 350 -20.37 -14.68 13.36
CA LYS A 350 -21.66 -15.10 13.94
C LYS A 350 -21.46 -16.14 15.05
N LEU A 351 -20.58 -17.11 14.86
CA LEU A 351 -20.26 -18.14 15.86
C LEU A 351 -19.57 -17.57 17.11
N GLY A 352 -18.77 -16.51 16.95
CA GLY A 352 -18.09 -15.80 18.05
C GLY A 352 -19.01 -15.00 19.00
N GLY A 353 -20.32 -15.26 19.01
CA GLY A 353 -21.25 -14.75 20.03
C GLY A 353 -21.42 -13.23 20.06
N GLY A 354 -21.18 -12.56 18.94
CA GLY A 354 -21.32 -11.11 18.80
C GLY A 354 -20.21 -10.28 19.45
N ILE A 355 -19.07 -10.89 19.76
CA ILE A 355 -17.88 -10.16 20.26
C ILE A 355 -17.40 -9.14 19.22
N PHE A 356 -17.37 -9.56 17.96
CA PHE A 356 -17.04 -8.72 16.83
C PHE A 356 -18.27 -8.47 15.96
N SER A 357 -18.25 -7.34 15.27
CA SER A 357 -19.17 -7.00 14.20
C SER A 357 -18.39 -6.57 12.95
N LEU A 358 -19.03 -6.74 11.79
CA LEU A 358 -18.51 -6.37 10.48
C LEU A 358 -19.33 -5.22 9.88
N PRO A 359 -18.72 -4.39 9.01
CA PRO A 359 -19.48 -3.46 8.19
C PRO A 359 -20.46 -4.21 7.28
N LYS A 360 -21.59 -3.57 7.00
CA LYS A 360 -22.56 -4.07 6.03
C LYS A 360 -22.33 -3.37 4.69
N PHE A 361 -22.35 -4.13 3.61
CA PHE A 361 -22.21 -3.61 2.26
C PHE A 361 -23.51 -3.83 1.49
N SER A 362 -23.97 -2.81 0.77
CA SER A 362 -25.10 -2.94 -0.13
C SER A 362 -24.69 -3.68 -1.41
N ARG A 363 -25.66 -4.34 -2.05
CA ARG A 363 -25.49 -4.87 -3.40
C ARG A 363 -25.53 -3.72 -4.41
N GLU A 364 -24.56 -3.68 -5.30
CA GLU A 364 -24.49 -2.73 -6.40
C GLU A 364 -24.35 -3.47 -7.73
N TYR A 365 -24.88 -2.88 -8.80
CA TYR A 365 -24.72 -3.44 -10.14
C TYR A 365 -23.31 -3.17 -10.65
N CYS A 366 -22.57 -4.24 -10.97
CA CYS A 366 -21.22 -4.16 -11.49
C CYS A 366 -21.25 -4.15 -13.02
N LEU A 367 -20.76 -3.09 -13.64
CA LEU A 367 -20.69 -2.95 -15.10
C LEU A 367 -19.72 -3.94 -15.75
N PHE A 368 -18.67 -4.36 -15.03
CA PHE A 368 -17.70 -5.34 -15.53
C PHE A 368 -18.29 -6.75 -15.60
N SER A 369 -18.80 -7.26 -14.48
CA SER A 369 -19.34 -8.63 -14.40
C SER A 369 -20.82 -8.71 -14.80
N THR A 370 -21.47 -7.58 -15.08
CA THR A 370 -22.89 -7.47 -15.49
C THR A 370 -23.90 -8.09 -14.51
N GLU A 371 -23.59 -8.06 -13.21
CA GLU A 371 -24.43 -8.63 -12.15
C GLU A 371 -24.41 -7.78 -10.87
N PHE A 372 -25.39 -7.99 -9.99
CA PHE A 372 -25.42 -7.39 -8.65
C PHE A 372 -24.49 -8.12 -7.70
N THR A 373 -23.47 -7.43 -7.17
CA THR A 373 -22.50 -7.95 -6.21
C THR A 373 -22.39 -7.05 -4.99
N GLU A 374 -22.01 -7.62 -3.85
CA GLU A 374 -21.62 -6.84 -2.68
C GLU A 374 -20.13 -6.53 -2.74
N THR A 375 -19.72 -5.43 -2.10
CA THR A 375 -18.30 -5.15 -1.84
C THR A 375 -17.74 -6.25 -0.94
N ARG A 376 -16.61 -6.82 -1.35
CA ARG A 376 -15.83 -7.84 -0.63
C ARG A 376 -14.39 -7.33 -0.44
N PRO A 377 -14.18 -6.36 0.48
CA PRO A 377 -12.91 -5.64 0.58
C PRO A 377 -11.70 -6.54 0.84
N ALA A 378 -10.51 -6.01 0.54
CA ALA A 378 -9.23 -6.66 0.86
C ALA A 378 -8.97 -6.85 2.36
N PHE A 379 -9.73 -6.18 3.22
CA PHE A 379 -9.56 -6.21 4.66
C PHE A 379 -10.91 -6.36 5.36
N ALA A 380 -10.93 -7.16 6.42
CA ALA A 380 -12.01 -7.16 7.37
C ALA A 380 -11.79 -6.02 8.38
N TRP A 381 -12.81 -5.18 8.54
CA TRP A 381 -12.83 -4.12 9.53
C TRP A 381 -13.71 -4.53 10.70
N LEU A 382 -13.11 -5.15 11.69
CA LEU A 382 -13.82 -5.71 12.84
C LEU A 382 -13.97 -4.63 13.91
N LYS A 383 -15.18 -4.47 14.45
CA LYS A 383 -15.42 -3.70 15.68
C LYS A 383 -15.73 -4.66 16.83
N CYS A 384 -14.95 -4.62 17.91
CA CYS A 384 -15.28 -5.37 19.12
C CYS A 384 -16.33 -4.61 19.98
N LYS A 385 -16.98 -5.31 20.91
CA LYS A 385 -17.89 -4.66 21.86
C LYS A 385 -17.16 -3.59 22.69
N GLU A 386 -17.87 -2.52 23.04
CA GLU A 386 -17.30 -1.33 23.69
C GLU A 386 -16.69 -1.64 25.06
N GLU A 387 -17.15 -2.69 25.75
CA GLU A 387 -16.60 -3.10 27.04
C GLU A 387 -15.18 -3.68 26.94
N LEU A 388 -14.79 -4.20 25.77
CA LEU A 388 -13.48 -4.84 25.54
C LEU A 388 -12.36 -3.83 25.26
N LYS A 389 -12.71 -2.64 24.74
CA LYS A 389 -11.85 -1.45 24.54
C LYS A 389 -10.59 -1.59 23.66
N ASP A 390 -10.08 -2.80 23.41
CA ASP A 390 -8.87 -3.05 22.62
C ASP A 390 -9.02 -4.29 21.73
N ALA A 391 -9.42 -4.07 20.47
CA ALA A 391 -9.59 -5.14 19.49
C ALA A 391 -8.25 -5.72 19.02
N GLU A 392 -7.18 -4.92 18.94
CA GLU A 392 -5.85 -5.39 18.55
C GLU A 392 -5.27 -6.32 19.62
N GLY A 393 -5.34 -5.90 20.89
CA GLY A 393 -4.91 -6.70 22.03
C GLY A 393 -5.70 -8.00 22.16
N LEU A 394 -7.01 -7.97 21.93
CA LEU A 394 -7.85 -9.17 21.98
C LEU A 394 -7.45 -10.21 20.92
N LEU A 395 -7.23 -9.79 19.67
CA LEU A 395 -6.75 -10.69 18.61
C LEU A 395 -5.32 -11.18 18.90
N ARG A 396 -4.45 -10.31 19.42
CA ARG A 396 -3.08 -10.66 19.81
C ARG A 396 -3.04 -11.72 20.91
N ALA A 397 -3.93 -11.65 21.89
CA ALA A 397 -4.07 -12.67 22.95
C ALA A 397 -4.43 -14.06 22.37
N HIS A 398 -5.08 -14.08 21.20
CA HIS A 398 -5.39 -15.30 20.45
C HIS A 398 -4.36 -15.57 19.33
N LYS A 399 -3.14 -15.02 19.46
CA LYS A 399 -2.03 -15.24 18.54
C LYS A 399 -2.32 -14.77 17.10
N VAL A 400 -3.20 -13.76 16.94
CA VAL A 400 -3.50 -13.12 15.64
C VAL A 400 -2.94 -11.71 15.66
N LEU A 401 -1.91 -11.44 14.86
CA LEU A 401 -1.41 -10.09 14.67
C LEU A 401 -2.29 -9.37 13.65
N ALA A 402 -2.81 -8.21 14.02
CA ALA A 402 -3.69 -7.38 13.21
C ALA A 402 -3.39 -5.90 13.46
N ARG A 403 -4.03 -4.99 12.71
CA ARG A 403 -3.74 -3.56 12.82
C ARG A 403 -4.85 -2.81 13.54
N GLY A 404 -4.58 -2.30 14.73
CA GLY A 404 -5.57 -1.59 15.56
C GLY A 404 -6.03 -0.25 14.99
N GLY A 405 -7.25 0.14 15.36
CA GLY A 405 -7.98 1.27 14.81
C GLY A 405 -7.36 2.63 15.07
N SER A 406 -6.61 2.77 16.17
CA SER A 406 -5.84 3.98 16.49
C SER A 406 -4.86 4.37 15.38
N LYS A 407 -4.28 3.40 14.67
CA LYS A 407 -3.38 3.63 13.54
C LYS A 407 -4.10 4.18 12.30
N PHE A 408 -5.43 4.10 12.25
CA PHE A 408 -6.27 4.61 11.16
C PHE A 408 -6.99 5.91 11.54
N GLY A 409 -6.68 6.49 12.70
CA GLY A 409 -7.32 7.72 13.18
C GLY A 409 -8.68 7.51 13.86
N VAL A 410 -9.00 6.30 14.32
CA VAL A 410 -10.23 6.00 15.05
C VAL A 410 -9.96 5.28 16.38
N ASP A 411 -11.00 4.92 17.11
CA ASP A 411 -10.85 4.33 18.44
C ASP A 411 -10.31 2.87 18.40
N PRO A 412 -9.70 2.37 19.50
CA PRO A 412 -9.08 1.05 19.54
C PRO A 412 -10.07 -0.15 19.58
N THR A 413 -11.39 0.09 19.61
CA THR A 413 -12.38 -1.00 19.45
C THR A 413 -12.42 -1.53 18.02
N PHE A 414 -11.79 -0.84 17.07
CA PHE A 414 -11.66 -1.32 15.71
C PHE A 414 -10.31 -2.01 15.45
N VAL A 415 -10.31 -2.98 14.55
CA VAL A 415 -9.10 -3.65 14.08
C VAL A 415 -9.25 -4.07 12.61
N ARG A 416 -8.20 -3.86 11.83
CA ARG A 416 -8.08 -4.30 10.44
C ARG A 416 -7.36 -5.64 10.37
N VAL A 417 -7.98 -6.60 9.70
CA VAL A 417 -7.41 -7.93 9.41
C VAL A 417 -7.32 -8.13 7.90
N SER A 418 -6.18 -8.59 7.40
CA SER A 418 -5.99 -8.92 5.99
C SER A 418 -6.82 -10.13 5.55
N MET A 419 -7.57 -9.97 4.46
CA MET A 419 -8.30 -11.07 3.80
C MET A 419 -7.49 -11.72 2.68
N LEU A 420 -6.25 -11.27 2.48
CA LEU A 420 -5.43 -11.63 1.32
C LEU A 420 -4.25 -12.55 1.65
N SER A 421 -4.24 -13.17 2.83
CA SER A 421 -3.24 -14.19 3.19
C SER A 421 -3.42 -15.47 2.38
N ARG A 422 -2.49 -16.43 2.52
CA ARG A 422 -2.69 -17.82 2.07
C ARG A 422 -3.85 -18.49 2.81
N GLU A 423 -4.38 -19.57 2.25
CA GLU A 423 -5.59 -20.26 2.75
C GLU A 423 -5.40 -20.88 4.12
N ASP A 424 -4.25 -21.48 4.39
CA ASP A 424 -3.88 -22.05 5.69
C ASP A 424 -3.87 -21.00 6.81
N VAL A 425 -3.32 -19.82 6.55
CA VAL A 425 -3.32 -18.69 7.49
C VAL A 425 -4.74 -18.15 7.70
N PHE A 426 -5.55 -18.09 6.64
CA PHE A 426 -6.92 -17.62 6.71
C PHE A 426 -7.82 -18.57 7.50
N ASP A 427 -7.72 -19.88 7.25
CA ASP A 427 -8.50 -20.89 7.96
C ASP A 427 -8.12 -20.92 9.45
N ALA A 428 -6.82 -20.84 9.78
CA ALA A 428 -6.36 -20.73 11.17
C ALA A 428 -6.88 -19.46 11.87
N PHE A 429 -7.04 -18.35 11.13
CA PHE A 429 -7.66 -17.14 11.65
C PHE A 429 -9.14 -17.35 11.98
N LEU A 430 -9.91 -18.00 11.09
CA LEU A 430 -11.33 -18.26 11.33
C LEU A 430 -11.56 -19.17 12.54
N GLU A 431 -10.72 -20.21 12.70
CA GLU A 431 -10.76 -21.09 13.87
C GLU A 431 -10.53 -20.29 15.16
N ARG A 432 -9.49 -19.46 15.20
CA ARG A 432 -9.15 -18.63 16.36
C ARG A 432 -10.23 -17.59 16.65
N LEU A 433 -10.76 -16.93 15.62
CA LEU A 433 -11.81 -15.93 15.74
C LEU A 433 -13.10 -16.53 16.31
N SER A 434 -13.49 -17.72 15.84
CA SER A 434 -14.70 -18.42 16.30
C SER A 434 -14.56 -18.94 17.74
N ALA A 435 -13.34 -19.19 18.20
CA ALA A 435 -13.05 -19.66 19.55
C ALA A 435 -13.10 -18.55 20.61
N ILE A 436 -13.09 -17.27 20.21
CA ILE A 436 -13.20 -16.14 21.14
C ILE A 436 -14.62 -16.14 21.70
N LYS A 437 -14.76 -16.46 22.99
CA LYS A 437 -16.04 -16.44 23.73
C LYS A 437 -16.08 -15.22 24.65
N GLY A 438 -17.27 -14.63 24.83
CA GLY A 438 -17.51 -13.42 25.62
C GLY A 438 -17.41 -13.62 27.13
N GLY A 439 -16.42 -14.36 27.59
CA GLY A 439 -16.12 -14.53 29.01
C GLY A 439 -15.38 -13.30 29.51
N ILE A 440 -16.05 -12.49 30.33
CA ILE A 440 -15.39 -11.59 31.26
C ILE A 440 -14.50 -12.49 32.14
N THR A 441 -13.20 -12.50 31.90
CA THR A 441 -12.25 -13.00 32.89
C THR A 441 -12.28 -12.00 34.03
N SER A 442 -13.17 -12.25 35.00
CA SER A 442 -12.99 -11.73 36.34
C SER A 442 -11.64 -12.23 36.82
N ASN A 443 -10.61 -11.39 36.76
CA ASN A 443 -9.38 -11.65 37.47
C ASN A 443 -9.76 -11.72 38.95
N GLY A 444 -9.80 -12.94 39.47
CA GLY A 444 -9.89 -13.21 40.88
C GLY A 444 -8.72 -12.53 41.56
N SER A 445 -9.06 -11.61 42.46
CA SER A 445 -8.21 -11.22 43.57
C SER A 445 -7.77 -12.49 44.30
N HIS A 446 -6.47 -12.80 44.24
CA HIS A 446 -5.83 -13.55 45.30
C HIS A 446 -4.93 -12.60 46.09
N ALA A 447 -5.21 -12.62 47.39
CA ALA A 447 -4.65 -11.81 48.45
C ALA A 447 -3.13 -12.00 48.63
#